data_AF-A0A5C3PBK8-F1
#
_entry.id   AF-A0A5C3PBK8-F1
#
_cell.length_a   1.000
_cell.length_b   1.000
_cell.length_c   1.000
_cell.angle_alpha   90.00
_cell.angle_beta   90.00
_cell.angle_gamma   90.00
#
_symmetry.space_group_name_H-M   'P 1'
#
loop_
_entity.id
_entity.type
_entity.pdbx_description
1 polymer ?
#
loop_
_entity_poly.entity_id
_entity_poly.type
_entity_poly.pdbx_seq_one_letter_code
_entity_poly.pdbx_strand_id
1 'polypeptide(L)'
;MTSSAARSQRNEDEDVKKDYYTVCMRGEVFHLSDSQISFDSPNYFTTCFQSGFSEARSRILRLDRYPVLFAIIVDYLSGYPILPLSTRAIPTTMDMRTALRFLLADAQFYELQGLCNFLTLPTPAIDLSWAGFAGEFVNLRDVLNDTLPEGVVKNEDGSVVRAGSNLLVFAHARNMVLRLVVLHQTRRSHSWP
;
A
#
# COMPACT_ATOMS: atom_id res chain seq x y z
N MET A 1 45.60 -32.60 -38.41
CA MET A 1 45.00 -33.73 -37.67
C MET A 1 45.17 -33.42 -36.19
N THR A 2 44.12 -32.86 -35.58
CA THR A 2 43.32 -33.48 -34.49
C THR A 2 44.13 -33.64 -33.20
N SER A 3 43.67 -33.32 -31.99
CA SER A 3 42.41 -32.88 -31.41
C SER A 3 42.70 -32.93 -29.90
N SER A 4 42.28 -31.93 -29.13
CA SER A 4 41.56 -32.15 -27.86
C SER A 4 41.51 -30.83 -27.09
N ALA A 5 40.54 -30.01 -27.47
CA ALA A 5 39.87 -29.14 -26.53
C ALA A 5 38.99 -30.03 -25.64
N ALA A 6 39.11 -29.93 -24.32
CA ALA A 6 37.98 -29.98 -23.40
C ALA A 6 38.41 -29.81 -21.95
N ARG A 7 37.65 -28.95 -21.26
CA ARG A 7 37.38 -28.96 -19.81
C ARG A 7 38.54 -28.60 -18.90
N SER A 8 38.53 -27.35 -18.43
CA SER A 8 37.81 -27.06 -17.18
C SER A 8 37.82 -25.55 -16.90
N GLN A 9 37.07 -24.76 -17.67
CA GLN A 9 36.54 -23.49 -17.15
C GLN A 9 35.36 -23.86 -16.27
N ARG A 10 35.62 -23.99 -14.97
CA ARG A 10 34.62 -24.24 -13.94
C ARG A 10 34.79 -23.14 -12.90
N ASN A 11 33.69 -22.44 -12.65
CA ASN A 11 33.41 -21.59 -11.50
C ASN A 11 33.92 -20.15 -11.59
N GLU A 12 33.27 -19.34 -12.42
CA GLU A 12 33.13 -17.89 -12.22
C GLU A 12 31.65 -17.51 -12.31
N ASP A 13 30.81 -18.23 -11.55
CA ASP A 13 29.53 -17.67 -11.08
C ASP A 13 29.70 -17.53 -9.57
N GLU A 14 30.59 -16.63 -9.15
CA GLU A 14 30.41 -16.03 -7.83
C GLU A 14 29.04 -15.38 -7.85
N ASP A 15 28.18 -15.82 -6.93
CA ASP A 15 26.88 -15.27 -6.62
C ASP A 15 27.06 -13.77 -6.31
N VAL A 16 27.11 -12.94 -7.35
CA VAL A 16 27.11 -11.49 -7.21
C VAL A 16 25.76 -11.18 -6.60
N LYS A 17 25.78 -11.01 -5.28
CA LYS A 17 24.62 -10.64 -4.49
C LYS A 17 23.98 -9.44 -5.17
N LYS A 18 22.86 -9.66 -5.85
CA LYS A 18 22.14 -8.57 -6.52
C LYS A 18 21.61 -7.64 -5.43
N ASP A 19 22.09 -6.41 -5.43
CA ASP A 19 21.62 -5.34 -4.54
C ASP A 19 20.18 -4.90 -4.82
N TYR A 20 19.54 -5.51 -5.82
CA TYR A 20 18.19 -5.23 -6.25
C TYR A 20 17.36 -6.51 -6.42
N TYR A 21 16.05 -6.34 -6.37
CA TYR A 21 15.03 -7.32 -6.72
C TYR A 21 14.54 -7.04 -8.14
N THR A 22 14.23 -8.09 -8.90
CA THR A 22 13.75 -7.98 -10.28
C THR A 22 12.26 -8.27 -10.32
N VAL A 23 11.47 -7.35 -10.86
CA VAL A 23 10.03 -7.53 -11.09
C VAL A 23 9.75 -7.44 -12.58
N CYS A 24 9.23 -8.52 -13.16
CA CYS A 24 8.88 -8.60 -14.57
C CYS A 24 7.36 -8.46 -14.74
N MET A 25 6.93 -7.41 -15.44
CA MET A 25 5.53 -7.13 -15.80
C MET A 25 5.33 -7.37 -17.29
N ARG A 26 4.66 -8.46 -17.69
CA ARG A 26 4.38 -8.78 -19.11
C ARG A 26 5.58 -8.61 -20.06
N GLY A 27 6.78 -8.94 -19.58
CA GLY A 27 8.04 -8.84 -20.33
C GLY A 27 8.85 -7.56 -20.09
N GLU A 28 8.28 -6.51 -19.49
CA GLU A 28 9.03 -5.34 -19.03
C GLU A 28 9.66 -5.61 -17.66
N VAL A 29 10.90 -5.15 -17.46
CA VAL A 29 11.71 -5.45 -16.28
C VAL A 29 11.92 -4.19 -15.46
N PHE A 30 11.63 -4.30 -14.16
CA PHE A 30 11.85 -3.27 -13.16
C PHE A 30 12.82 -3.79 -12.11
N HIS A 31 13.72 -2.92 -11.64
CA HIS A 31 14.65 -3.23 -10.56
C HIS A 31 14.29 -2.40 -9.34
N LEU A 32 14.06 -3.06 -8.21
CA LEU A 32 13.70 -2.42 -6.96
C LEU A 32 14.78 -2.64 -5.90
N SER A 33 15.11 -1.62 -5.13
CA SER A 33 15.96 -1.75 -3.95
C SER A 33 15.20 -2.33 -2.75
N ASP A 34 15.94 -2.68 -1.70
CA ASP A 34 15.34 -3.07 -0.41
C ASP A 34 14.53 -1.95 0.25
N SER A 35 15.01 -0.70 0.13
CA SER A 35 14.28 0.46 0.62
C SER A 35 12.96 0.69 -0.13
N GLN A 36 12.93 0.45 -1.45
CA GLN A 36 11.71 0.59 -2.25
C GLN A 36 10.68 -0.47 -1.88
N ILE A 37 11.07 -1.75 -1.77
CA ILE A 37 10.09 -2.79 -1.38
C ILE A 37 9.59 -2.60 0.06
N SER A 38 10.39 -1.98 0.94
CA SER A 38 10.02 -1.78 2.34
C SER A 38 9.27 -0.46 2.62
N PHE A 39 9.13 0.42 1.61
CA PHE A 39 8.59 1.76 1.77
C PHE A 39 7.17 1.79 2.37
N ASP A 40 6.26 0.99 1.81
CA ASP A 40 4.87 0.83 2.29
C ASP A 40 4.71 -0.61 2.81
N SER A 41 5.56 -1.01 3.76
CA SER A 41 5.53 -2.37 4.35
C SER A 41 4.54 -2.46 5.52
N PRO A 42 3.99 -3.65 5.80
CA PRO A 42 4.12 -4.89 5.02
C PRO A 42 3.35 -4.83 3.70
N ASN A 43 3.90 -5.45 2.66
CA ASN A 43 3.28 -5.55 1.35
C ASN A 43 3.71 -6.83 0.61
N TYR A 44 3.07 -7.10 -0.52
CA TYR A 44 3.32 -8.28 -1.34
C TYR A 44 4.80 -8.47 -1.72
N PHE A 45 5.54 -7.40 -2.00
CA PHE A 45 6.96 -7.49 -2.36
C PHE A 45 7.82 -7.91 -1.17
N THR A 46 7.60 -7.32 0.01
CA THR A 46 8.28 -7.77 1.25
C THR A 46 7.97 -9.24 1.54
N THR A 47 6.71 -9.66 1.38
CA THR A 47 6.33 -11.07 1.54
C THR A 47 7.01 -11.97 0.53
N CYS A 48 7.06 -11.62 -0.75
CA CYS A 48 7.68 -12.47 -1.77
C CYS A 48 9.20 -12.57 -1.62
N PHE A 49 9.87 -11.45 -1.36
CA PHE A 49 11.33 -11.36 -1.43
C PHE A 49 12.05 -11.59 -0.10
N GLN A 50 11.38 -11.38 1.04
CA GLN A 50 11.98 -11.54 2.36
C GLN A 50 11.50 -12.79 3.10
N SER A 51 10.60 -13.57 2.51
CA SER A 51 10.18 -14.88 3.04
C SER A 51 11.06 -16.03 2.57
N GLY A 52 10.75 -17.26 3.00
CA GLY A 52 11.44 -18.48 2.52
C GLY A 52 11.00 -18.99 1.15
N PHE A 53 10.22 -18.23 0.36
CA PHE A 53 9.72 -18.67 -0.95
C PHE A 53 10.81 -18.71 -2.04
N SER A 54 10.47 -19.28 -3.20
CA SER A 54 11.43 -19.45 -4.31
C SER A 54 11.93 -18.11 -4.87
N GLU A 55 11.09 -17.10 -4.82
CA GLU A 55 11.27 -15.74 -5.27
C GLU A 55 12.27 -14.98 -4.39
N ALA A 56 12.36 -15.32 -3.10
CA ALA A 56 13.38 -14.77 -2.22
C ALA A 56 14.78 -15.29 -2.58
N ARG A 57 14.89 -16.55 -3.03
CA ARG A 57 16.15 -17.13 -3.52
C ARG A 57 16.53 -16.59 -4.89
N SER A 58 15.59 -16.52 -5.82
CA SER A 58 15.86 -16.03 -7.19
C SER A 58 15.94 -14.51 -7.29
N ARG A 59 15.35 -13.79 -6.33
CA ARG A 59 15.12 -12.34 -6.35
C ARG A 59 14.40 -11.87 -7.62
N ILE A 60 13.60 -12.74 -8.23
CA ILE A 60 12.83 -12.47 -9.45
C ILE A 60 11.36 -12.80 -9.20
N LEU A 61 10.49 -11.82 -9.45
CA LEU A 61 9.03 -11.94 -9.41
C LEU A 61 8.46 -11.66 -10.79
N ARG A 62 7.53 -12.49 -11.27
CA ARG A 62 6.87 -12.36 -12.58
C ARG A 62 5.37 -12.19 -12.40
N LEU A 63 4.79 -11.18 -13.03
CA LEU A 63 3.39 -10.80 -12.86
C LEU A 63 2.77 -10.34 -14.19
N ASP A 64 1.47 -10.63 -14.34
CA ASP A 64 0.70 -10.32 -15.54
C ASP A 64 -0.09 -9.00 -15.42
N ARG A 65 0.53 -7.99 -14.80
CA ARG A 65 -0.05 -6.65 -14.54
C ARG A 65 0.38 -5.62 -15.59
N TYR A 66 -0.24 -4.45 -15.59
CA TYR A 66 0.07 -3.40 -16.58
C TYR A 66 1.41 -2.73 -16.27
N PRO A 67 2.43 -2.83 -17.15
CA PRO A 67 3.76 -2.28 -16.87
C PRO A 67 3.75 -0.77 -16.67
N VAL A 68 2.96 -0.05 -17.48
CA VAL A 68 2.85 1.42 -17.40
C VAL A 68 2.29 1.89 -16.05
N LEU A 69 1.31 1.18 -15.49
CA LEU A 69 0.79 1.51 -14.15
C LEU A 69 1.77 1.09 -13.06
N PHE A 70 2.52 0.02 -13.28
CA PHE A 70 3.56 -0.37 -12.35
C PHE A 70 4.70 0.65 -12.26
N ALA A 71 5.04 1.33 -13.37
CA ALA A 71 6.02 2.43 -13.32
C ALA A 71 5.59 3.54 -12.34
N ILE A 72 4.29 3.88 -12.30
CA ILE A 72 3.74 4.84 -11.32
C ILE A 72 3.86 4.29 -9.89
N ILE A 73 3.68 2.99 -9.69
CA ILE A 73 3.90 2.35 -8.39
C ILE A 73 5.38 2.41 -7.99
N VAL A 74 6.31 2.26 -8.93
CA VAL A 74 7.74 2.43 -8.63
C VAL A 74 8.06 3.85 -8.18
N ASP A 75 7.46 4.88 -8.79
CA ASP A 75 7.60 6.26 -8.32
C ASP A 75 7.07 6.43 -6.90
N TYR A 76 5.90 5.84 -6.60
CA TYR A 76 5.35 5.82 -5.25
C TYR A 76 6.27 5.13 -4.24
N LEU A 77 6.79 3.93 -4.56
CA LEU A 77 7.72 3.18 -3.71
C LEU A 77 9.07 3.90 -3.54
N SER A 78 9.37 4.87 -4.41
CA SER A 78 10.53 5.75 -4.30
C SER A 78 10.26 7.00 -3.45
N GLY A 79 9.03 7.13 -2.90
CA GLY A 79 8.62 8.23 -2.04
C GLY A 79 8.06 9.45 -2.76
N TYR A 80 7.82 9.39 -4.09
CA TYR A 80 7.29 10.53 -4.82
C TYR A 80 5.77 10.69 -4.66
N PRO A 81 5.27 11.94 -4.59
CA PRO A 81 3.84 12.21 -4.63
C PRO A 81 3.32 12.00 -6.06
N ILE A 82 2.66 10.88 -6.31
CA ILE A 82 2.18 10.51 -7.65
C ILE A 82 0.89 11.24 -8.08
N LEU A 83 0.21 11.93 -7.16
CA LEU A 83 -1.02 12.67 -7.46
C LEU A 83 -0.77 14.18 -7.53
N PRO A 84 -1.44 14.90 -8.45
CA PRO A 84 -2.35 14.39 -9.49
C PRO A 84 -1.60 13.64 -10.59
N LEU A 85 -2.18 12.56 -11.12
CA LEU A 85 -1.58 11.81 -12.22
C LEU A 85 -1.46 12.69 -13.47
N SER A 86 -0.28 12.64 -14.11
CA SER A 86 -0.07 13.25 -15.42
C SER A 86 -0.75 12.42 -16.52
N THR A 87 -1.43 13.09 -17.45
CA THR A 87 -1.99 12.42 -18.64
C THR A 87 -0.91 11.78 -19.52
N ARG A 88 0.35 12.19 -19.39
CA ARG A 88 1.49 11.59 -20.09
C ARG A 88 1.97 10.28 -19.48
N ALA A 89 1.61 10.02 -18.22
CA ALA A 89 2.00 8.81 -17.50
C ALA A 89 1.05 7.63 -17.75
N ILE A 90 -0.08 7.86 -18.45
CA ILE A 90 -1.08 6.84 -18.76
C ILE A 90 -1.10 6.55 -20.27
N PRO A 91 -1.37 5.29 -20.68
CA PRO A 91 -1.50 4.96 -22.10
C PRO A 91 -2.62 5.76 -22.77
N THR A 92 -2.46 6.12 -24.05
CA THR A 92 -3.49 6.85 -24.81
C THR A 92 -4.82 6.10 -24.93
N THR A 93 -4.81 4.79 -24.75
CA THR A 93 -6.00 3.92 -24.75
C THR A 93 -6.72 3.88 -23.40
N MET A 94 -6.22 4.59 -22.39
CA MET A 94 -6.73 4.56 -21.02
C MET A 94 -7.06 5.98 -20.56
N ASP A 95 -8.32 6.21 -20.16
CA ASP A 95 -8.70 7.49 -19.57
C ASP A 95 -8.23 7.59 -18.11
N MET A 96 -8.19 8.83 -17.59
CA MET A 96 -7.71 9.12 -16.24
C MET A 96 -8.50 8.38 -15.15
N ARG A 97 -9.82 8.24 -15.32
CA ARG A 97 -10.69 7.56 -14.35
C ARG A 97 -10.37 6.08 -14.29
N THR A 98 -10.15 5.45 -15.43
CA THR A 98 -9.79 4.05 -15.58
C THR A 98 -8.39 3.81 -15.03
N ALA A 99 -7.44 4.71 -15.32
CA ALA A 99 -6.09 4.66 -14.75
C ALA A 99 -6.11 4.67 -13.23
N LEU A 100 -6.85 5.59 -12.59
CA LEU A 100 -6.98 5.64 -11.13
C LEU A 100 -7.64 4.37 -10.56
N ARG A 101 -8.65 3.82 -11.25
CA ARG A 101 -9.30 2.56 -10.82
C ARG A 101 -8.36 1.36 -10.91
N PHE A 102 -7.58 1.27 -11.99
CA PHE A 102 -6.64 0.17 -12.19
C PHE A 102 -5.44 0.30 -11.25
N LEU A 103 -4.93 1.52 -11.05
CA LEU A 103 -3.88 1.81 -10.08
C LEU A 103 -4.32 1.44 -8.65
N LEU A 104 -5.56 1.75 -8.27
CA LEU A 104 -6.12 1.31 -6.99
C LEU A 104 -6.22 -0.22 -6.90
N ALA A 105 -6.66 -0.89 -7.97
CA ALA A 105 -6.75 -2.36 -7.99
C ALA A 105 -5.36 -3.02 -7.88
N ASP A 106 -4.34 -2.43 -8.50
CA ASP A 106 -2.96 -2.90 -8.41
C ASP A 106 -2.37 -2.60 -7.02
N ALA A 107 -2.61 -1.41 -6.45
CA ALA A 107 -2.23 -1.07 -5.07
C ALA A 107 -2.82 -2.06 -4.05
N GLN A 108 -4.10 -2.44 -4.21
CA GLN A 108 -4.76 -3.45 -3.40
C GLN A 108 -4.14 -4.84 -3.58
N PHE A 109 -3.81 -5.23 -4.81
CA PHE A 109 -3.17 -6.51 -5.09
C PHE A 109 -1.77 -6.59 -4.48
N TYR A 110 -1.01 -5.51 -4.52
CA TYR A 110 0.31 -5.44 -3.90
C TYR A 110 0.27 -5.21 -2.39
N GLU A 111 -0.91 -5.04 -1.81
CA GLU A 111 -1.11 -4.74 -0.39
C GLU A 111 -0.41 -3.43 0.04
N LEU A 112 -0.32 -2.45 -0.87
CA LEU A 112 0.24 -1.12 -0.61
C LEU A 112 -0.83 -0.26 0.07
N GLN A 113 -0.98 -0.42 1.39
CA GLN A 113 -2.06 0.20 2.16
C GLN A 113 -1.93 1.73 2.21
N GLY A 114 -0.71 2.26 2.31
CA GLY A 114 -0.44 3.69 2.19
C GLY A 114 -0.89 4.24 0.85
N LEU A 115 -0.59 3.55 -0.25
CA LEU A 115 -1.05 3.94 -1.59
C LEU A 115 -2.58 3.84 -1.73
N CYS A 116 -3.20 2.79 -1.20
CA CYS A 116 -4.66 2.66 -1.18
C CYS A 116 -5.31 3.83 -0.47
N ASN A 117 -4.77 4.23 0.68
CA ASN A 117 -5.24 5.40 1.43
C ASN A 117 -5.03 6.69 0.61
N PHE A 118 -3.86 6.88 0.01
CA PHE A 118 -3.56 8.05 -0.83
C PHE A 118 -4.50 8.19 -2.04
N LEU A 119 -4.95 7.07 -2.62
CA LEU A 119 -5.86 7.06 -3.78
C LEU A 119 -7.34 7.18 -3.40
N THR A 120 -7.71 6.98 -2.13
CA THR A 120 -9.12 6.86 -1.73
C THR A 120 -9.56 7.83 -0.64
N LEU A 121 -8.65 8.31 0.21
CA LEU A 121 -8.97 9.30 1.23
C LEU A 121 -9.32 10.63 0.55
N PRO A 122 -10.47 11.21 0.89
CA PRO A 122 -10.83 12.51 0.34
C PRO A 122 -9.94 13.59 0.94
N THR A 123 -9.62 14.60 0.14
CA THR A 123 -9.02 15.85 0.62
C THR A 123 -10.12 16.89 0.67
N PRO A 124 -10.36 17.55 1.82
CA PRO A 124 -11.40 18.56 1.88
C PRO A 124 -11.01 19.75 1.01
N ALA A 125 -11.96 20.23 0.21
CA ALA A 125 -11.74 21.38 -0.66
C ALA A 125 -11.79 22.72 0.08
N ILE A 126 -12.23 22.72 1.34
CA ILE A 126 -12.40 23.89 2.19
C ILE A 126 -11.83 23.62 3.58
N ASP A 127 -11.35 24.67 4.24
CA ASP A 127 -11.02 24.59 5.66
C ASP A 127 -12.30 24.39 6.48
N LEU A 128 -12.26 23.41 7.40
CA LEU A 128 -13.37 23.02 8.26
C LEU A 128 -13.08 23.31 9.74
N SER A 129 -11.96 23.98 10.04
CA SER A 129 -11.57 24.37 11.41
C SER A 129 -12.64 25.23 12.09
N TRP A 130 -13.30 26.11 11.33
CA TRP A 130 -14.41 26.95 11.80
C TRP A 130 -15.60 26.13 12.33
N ALA A 131 -15.75 24.89 11.88
CA ALA A 131 -16.81 23.96 12.29
C ALA A 131 -16.32 22.93 13.33
N GLY A 132 -15.10 23.09 13.86
CA GLY A 132 -14.52 22.19 14.86
C GLY A 132 -13.88 20.92 14.30
N PHE A 133 -13.59 20.87 12.99
CA PHE A 133 -12.93 19.73 12.35
C PHE A 133 -11.47 20.04 11.98
N ALA A 134 -10.63 19.02 12.03
CA ALA A 134 -9.22 19.12 11.64
C ALA A 134 -9.03 19.21 10.12
N GLY A 135 -10.08 19.00 9.31
CA GLY A 135 -9.96 18.92 7.85
C GLY A 135 -9.19 17.68 7.39
N GLU A 136 -9.21 16.62 8.19
CA GLU A 136 -8.48 15.39 7.93
C GLU A 136 -9.41 14.19 7.91
N PHE A 137 -8.99 13.18 7.16
CA PHE A 137 -9.71 11.93 7.00
C PHE A 137 -8.79 10.78 7.40
N VAL A 138 -9.33 9.85 8.19
CA VAL A 138 -8.70 8.56 8.51
C VAL A 138 -9.57 7.42 7.99
N ASN A 139 -8.97 6.28 7.71
CA ASN A 139 -9.75 5.12 7.29
C ASN A 139 -10.57 4.59 8.47
N LEU A 140 -11.85 4.28 8.26
CA LEU A 140 -12.68 3.64 9.29
C LEU A 140 -12.06 2.32 9.76
N ARG A 141 -11.37 1.59 8.88
CA ARG A 141 -10.63 0.37 9.26
C ARG A 141 -9.60 0.65 10.36
N ASP A 142 -8.87 1.76 10.26
CA ASP A 142 -7.82 2.11 11.21
C ASP A 142 -8.42 2.55 12.55
N VAL A 143 -9.58 3.22 12.51
CA VAL A 143 -10.37 3.56 13.71
C VAL A 143 -10.89 2.31 14.42
N LEU A 144 -11.29 1.28 13.68
CA LEU A 144 -11.82 0.04 14.23
C LEU A 144 -10.72 -0.88 14.78
N ASN A 145 -9.52 -0.83 14.21
CA ASN A 145 -8.39 -1.67 14.62
C ASN A 145 -7.45 -0.96 15.61
N ASP A 146 -7.75 0.28 16.00
CA ASP A 146 -6.91 1.13 16.84
C ASP A 146 -5.47 1.30 16.28
N THR A 147 -5.35 1.34 14.95
CA THR A 147 -4.10 1.57 14.19
C THR A 147 -4.09 2.96 13.58
N LEU A 148 -4.49 3.96 14.37
CA LEU A 148 -4.60 5.35 13.91
C LEU A 148 -3.24 5.95 13.55
N PRO A 149 -3.19 6.85 12.56
CA PRO A 149 -1.96 7.54 12.21
C PRO A 149 -1.47 8.44 13.35
N GLU A 150 -0.18 8.76 13.34
CA GLU A 150 0.45 9.59 14.34
C GLU A 150 -0.28 10.95 14.49
N GLY A 151 -0.52 11.35 15.74
CA GLY A 151 -1.23 12.59 16.05
C GLY A 151 -2.75 12.52 15.96
N VAL A 152 -3.33 11.33 15.70
CA VAL A 152 -4.78 11.10 15.77
C VAL A 152 -5.09 10.13 16.91
N VAL A 153 -6.06 10.49 17.75
CA VAL A 153 -6.47 9.71 18.92
C VAL A 153 -7.97 9.45 18.92
N LYS A 154 -8.35 8.30 19.47
CA LYS A 154 -9.74 7.91 19.69
C LYS A 154 -10.07 8.04 21.17
N ASN A 155 -11.08 8.84 21.48
CA ASN A 155 -11.56 9.05 22.84
C ASN A 155 -12.48 7.89 23.29
N GLU A 156 -12.74 7.83 24.59
CA GLU A 156 -13.63 6.81 25.19
C GLU A 156 -15.07 6.85 24.66
N ASP A 157 -15.53 8.04 24.24
CA ASP A 157 -16.85 8.24 23.63
C ASP A 157 -16.92 7.79 22.16
N GLY A 158 -15.79 7.30 21.61
CA GLY A 158 -15.66 6.85 20.23
C GLY A 158 -15.35 7.96 19.22
N SER A 159 -15.26 9.23 19.66
CA SER A 159 -14.83 10.33 18.79
C SER A 159 -13.35 10.18 18.41
N VAL A 160 -13.01 10.56 17.18
CA VAL A 160 -11.63 10.55 16.68
C VAL A 160 -11.19 11.99 16.48
N VAL A 161 -10.10 12.39 17.12
CA VAL A 161 -9.64 13.78 17.17
C VAL A 161 -8.14 13.89 16.89
N ARG A 162 -7.71 15.09 16.47
CA ARG A 162 -6.29 15.43 16.40
C ARG A 162 -5.77 15.71 17.80
N ALA A 163 -4.67 15.04 18.17
CA ALA A 163 -3.98 15.24 19.42
C ALA A 163 -3.52 16.70 19.56
N GLY A 164 -3.77 17.29 20.73
CA GLY A 164 -3.38 18.67 21.06
C GLY A 164 -4.42 19.73 20.72
N SER A 165 -5.17 19.60 19.61
CA SER A 165 -6.23 20.56 19.25
C SER A 165 -7.64 20.09 19.61
N ASN A 166 -7.83 18.78 19.82
CA ASN A 166 -9.14 18.14 20.03
C ASN A 166 -10.15 18.38 18.89
N LEU A 167 -9.68 18.82 17.71
CA LEU A 167 -10.53 18.96 16.53
C LEU A 167 -10.91 17.58 15.97
N LEU A 168 -12.18 17.44 15.55
CA LEU A 168 -12.71 16.19 15.02
C LEU A 168 -12.07 15.80 13.68
N VAL A 169 -11.76 14.53 13.54
CA VAL A 169 -11.22 13.92 12.32
C VAL A 169 -12.32 13.06 11.69
N PHE A 170 -12.46 13.12 10.38
CA PHE A 170 -13.47 12.35 9.67
C PHE A 170 -13.04 10.89 9.51
N ALA A 171 -13.90 9.95 9.90
CA ALA A 171 -13.74 8.55 9.52
C ALA A 171 -14.33 8.31 8.12
N HIS A 172 -13.49 7.90 7.17
CA HIS A 172 -13.87 7.59 5.81
C HIS A 172 -13.90 6.08 5.59
N ALA A 173 -14.98 5.58 4.99
CA ALA A 173 -15.11 4.19 4.58
C ALA A 173 -15.50 4.12 3.10
N ARG A 174 -14.79 3.31 2.33
CA ARG A 174 -15.13 3.02 0.93
C ARG A 174 -14.91 1.54 0.63
N ASN A 175 -15.89 0.90 0.00
CA ASN A 175 -15.86 -0.52 -0.35
C ASN A 175 -15.57 -1.46 0.84
N MET A 176 -16.03 -1.10 2.05
CA MET A 176 -15.87 -1.93 3.25
C MET A 176 -17.09 -2.82 3.49
N VAL A 177 -16.86 -4.10 3.79
CA VAL A 177 -17.90 -5.00 4.28
C VAL A 177 -17.89 -4.96 5.81
N LEU A 178 -19.00 -4.51 6.40
CA LEU A 178 -19.15 -4.43 7.85
C LEU A 178 -20.14 -5.50 8.33
N ARG A 179 -19.76 -6.26 9.36
CA ARG A 179 -20.67 -7.15 10.08
C ARG A 179 -21.01 -6.52 11.42
N LEU A 180 -22.22 -5.98 11.52
CA LEU A 180 -22.73 -5.42 12.76
C LEU A 180 -23.23 -6.55 13.66
N VAL A 181 -22.67 -6.66 14.86
CA VAL A 181 -23.12 -7.61 15.89
C VAL A 181 -23.75 -6.80 17.02
N VAL A 182 -25.06 -6.91 17.19
CA VAL A 182 -25.78 -6.23 18.28
C VAL A 182 -25.71 -7.11 19.52
N LEU A 183 -24.88 -6.71 20.48
CA LEU A 183 -24.85 -7.34 21.80
C LEU A 183 -25.95 -6.72 22.67
N HIS A 184 -26.99 -7.49 22.97
CA HIS A 184 -27.97 -7.11 23.98
C HIS A 184 -27.34 -7.30 25.37
N GLN A 185 -26.87 -6.22 25.97
CA GLN A 185 -26.57 -6.22 27.41
C GLN A 185 -27.88 -6.16 28.19
N THR A 186 -28.29 -7.28 28.75
CA THR A 186 -29.32 -7.31 29.80
C THR A 186 -28.79 -6.61 31.03
N ARG A 187 -29.16 -5.34 31.21
CA ARG A 187 -28.99 -4.63 32.49
C ARG A 187 -29.74 -5.42 33.57
N ARG A 188 -29.02 -6.15 34.43
CA ARG A 188 -29.58 -6.64 35.69
C ARG A 188 -29.83 -5.41 36.56
N SER A 189 -31.10 -5.06 36.73
CA SER A 189 -31.54 -4.12 37.74
C SER A 189 -31.18 -4.67 39.12
N HIS A 190 -30.16 -4.11 39.76
CA HIS A 190 -29.94 -4.31 41.19
C HIS A 190 -31.02 -3.53 41.94
N SER A 191 -32.04 -4.24 42.42
CA SER A 191 -32.91 -3.76 43.48
C SER A 191 -32.11 -3.70 44.77
N TRP A 192 -31.97 -2.50 45.35
CA TRP A 192 -31.47 -2.33 46.71
C TRP A 192 -32.61 -2.42 47.72
N PRO A 193 -32.34 -2.94 48.95
CA PRO A 193 -33.32 -3.08 50.02
C PRO A 193 -33.74 -1.75 50.65
#